data_AF-A0A2M8ASM3-F1
#
_entry.id   AF-A0A2M8ASM3-F1
#
_cell.length_a   1.000
_cell.length_b   1.000
_cell.length_c   1.000
_cell.angle_alpha   90.00
_cell.angle_beta   90.00
_cell.angle_gamma   90.00
#
_symmetry.space_group_name_H-M   'P 1'
#
loop_
_entity.id
_entity.type
_entity.pdbx_description
1 polymer ?
#
loop_
_entity_poly.entity_id
_entity_poly.type
_entity_poly.pdbx_seq_one_letter_code
_entity_poly.pdbx_strand_id
1 'polypeptide(L)'
;MAKVCLIREEARIAMSNARKNVKEAASMGLDMEKAVNILNESNELYEQTEYLLAKTKAEESSQIASYELGKKKEEMVVAQPTVVQPVVEKPKVIAKRINIAVSDFVAHEVSAMDASTIADFLRTELINSQSFTVLERSNMSLILAEQHFQQTGCTTNECAVQMGKILNIEKILIGSFSKLLNVYSINVRLVDIETGVAVMAETVSFSAVEEMSVKIKELAAKIVDKAVAQ
;
A
#
# COMPACT_ATOMS: atom_id res chain seq x y z
N MET A 1 -3.54 -25.21 -26.65
CA MET A 1 -4.12 -24.22 -27.58
C MET A 1 -5.00 -23.16 -26.90
N ALA A 2 -5.94 -23.52 -26.02
CA ALA A 2 -6.86 -22.54 -25.40
C ALA A 2 -6.18 -21.41 -24.58
N LYS A 3 -5.14 -21.70 -23.79
CA LYS A 3 -4.41 -20.68 -22.98
C LYS A 3 -3.67 -19.63 -23.82
N VAL A 4 -3.10 -20.03 -24.95
CA VAL A 4 -2.40 -19.11 -25.87
C VAL A 4 -3.39 -18.17 -26.57
N CYS A 5 -4.60 -18.64 -26.85
CA CYS A 5 -5.67 -17.83 -27.43
C CYS A 5 -6.16 -16.74 -26.46
N LEU A 6 -6.28 -17.06 -25.17
CA LEU A 6 -6.70 -16.09 -24.13
C LEU A 6 -5.67 -14.98 -23.91
N ILE A 7 -4.38 -15.33 -23.77
CA ILE A 7 -3.31 -14.33 -23.55
C ILE A 7 -3.17 -13.41 -24.76
N ARG A 8 -3.35 -13.94 -25.97
CA ARG A 8 -3.36 -13.16 -27.21
C ARG A 8 -4.50 -12.13 -27.23
N GLU A 9 -5.71 -12.53 -26.82
CA GLU A 9 -6.86 -11.63 -26.80
C GLU A 9 -6.74 -10.56 -25.71
N GLU A 10 -6.23 -10.93 -24.53
CA GLU A 10 -5.95 -9.97 -23.45
C GLU A 10 -4.90 -8.94 -23.87
N ALA A 11 -3.81 -9.36 -24.53
CA ALA A 11 -2.79 -8.47 -25.06
C ALA A 11 -3.37 -7.50 -26.10
N ARG A 12 -4.23 -8.00 -27.00
CA ARG A 12 -4.92 -7.18 -28.01
C ARG A 12 -5.79 -6.10 -27.38
N ILE A 13 -6.54 -6.44 -26.32
CA ILE A 13 -7.39 -5.50 -25.59
C ILE A 13 -6.54 -4.44 -24.88
N ALA A 14 -5.46 -4.85 -24.20
CA ALA A 14 -4.54 -3.93 -23.52
C ALA A 14 -3.90 -2.93 -24.51
N MET A 15 -3.42 -3.41 -25.65
CA MET A 15 -2.83 -2.58 -26.71
C MET A 15 -3.84 -1.61 -27.32
N SER A 16 -5.10 -2.02 -27.49
CA SER A 16 -6.18 -1.14 -27.96
C SER A 16 -6.47 -0.01 -26.98
N ASN A 17 -6.49 -0.30 -25.69
CA ASN A 17 -6.71 0.70 -24.64
C ASN A 17 -5.53 1.67 -24.53
N ALA A 18 -4.30 1.16 -24.59
CA ALA A 18 -3.08 1.98 -24.60
C ALA A 18 -3.06 2.94 -25.79
N ARG A 19 -3.37 2.46 -27.01
CA ARG A 19 -3.49 3.31 -28.21
C ARG A 19 -4.50 4.43 -28.04
N LYS A 20 -5.67 4.14 -27.44
CA LYS A 20 -6.72 5.13 -27.20
C LYS A 20 -6.22 6.22 -26.23
N ASN A 21 -5.60 5.82 -25.12
CA ASN A 21 -5.10 6.74 -24.10
C ASN A 21 -3.95 7.61 -24.62
N VAL A 22 -3.01 7.04 -25.35
CA VAL A 22 -1.90 7.78 -25.99
C VAL A 22 -2.43 8.77 -27.02
N LYS A 23 -3.42 8.38 -27.84
CA LYS A 23 -4.02 9.27 -28.84
C LYS A 23 -4.81 10.42 -28.20
N GLU A 24 -5.55 10.13 -27.13
CA GLU A 24 -6.27 11.13 -26.36
C GLU A 24 -5.29 12.14 -25.74
N ALA A 25 -4.22 11.65 -25.13
CA ALA A 25 -3.21 12.51 -24.52
C ALA A 25 -2.41 13.32 -25.57
N ALA A 26 -2.09 12.73 -26.72
CA ALA A 26 -1.48 13.44 -27.84
C ALA A 26 -2.40 14.52 -28.43
N SER A 27 -3.72 14.28 -28.49
CA SER A 27 -4.69 15.29 -28.94
C SER A 27 -4.81 16.49 -28.01
N MET A 28 -4.38 16.32 -26.75
CA MET A 28 -4.26 17.39 -25.77
C MET A 28 -2.91 18.12 -25.87
N GLY A 29 -2.04 17.79 -26.84
CA GLY A 29 -0.75 18.44 -27.06
C GLY A 29 0.29 18.13 -25.99
N LEU A 30 0.28 16.90 -25.46
CA LEU A 30 1.27 16.39 -24.52
C LEU A 30 2.38 15.64 -25.24
N ASP A 31 3.61 15.74 -24.73
CA ASP A 31 4.73 14.94 -25.21
C ASP A 31 4.54 13.48 -24.77
N MET A 32 4.23 12.63 -25.75
CA MET A 32 3.95 11.21 -25.58
C MET A 32 5.07 10.34 -26.15
N GLU A 33 6.26 10.89 -26.45
CA GLU A 33 7.35 10.15 -27.10
C GLU A 33 7.67 8.83 -26.38
N LYS A 34 7.76 8.84 -25.04
CA LYS A 34 8.00 7.64 -24.24
C LYS A 34 6.85 6.64 -24.32
N ALA A 35 5.61 7.10 -24.20
CA ALA A 35 4.44 6.22 -24.26
C ALA A 35 4.26 5.61 -25.65
N VAL A 36 4.58 6.37 -26.71
CA VAL A 36 4.58 5.92 -28.10
C VAL A 36 5.70 4.90 -28.35
N ASN A 37 6.91 5.13 -27.85
CA ASN A 37 8.03 4.18 -27.99
C ASN A 37 7.73 2.84 -27.30
N ILE A 38 7.18 2.87 -26.08
CA ILE A 38 6.78 1.65 -25.34
C ILE A 38 5.61 0.93 -26.04
N LEU A 39 4.69 1.69 -26.64
CA LEU A 39 3.60 1.11 -27.43
C LEU A 39 4.10 0.47 -28.74
N ASN A 40 5.15 1.01 -29.35
CA ASN A 40 5.80 0.43 -30.51
C ASN A 40 6.55 -0.86 -30.13
N GLU A 41 7.28 -0.88 -29.02
CA GLU A 41 7.89 -2.09 -28.44
C GLU A 41 6.82 -3.18 -28.19
N SER A 42 5.66 -2.79 -27.63
CA SER A 42 4.54 -3.71 -27.43
C SER A 42 4.02 -4.32 -28.75
N ASN A 43 3.98 -3.54 -29.84
CA ASN A 43 3.58 -4.05 -31.17
C ASN A 43 4.60 -5.05 -31.73
N GLU A 44 5.89 -4.75 -31.62
CA GLU A 44 6.96 -5.65 -32.08
C GLU A 44 6.93 -6.99 -31.33
N LEU A 45 6.73 -6.95 -30.01
CA LEU A 45 6.61 -8.14 -29.17
C LEU A 45 5.35 -8.96 -29.50
N TYR A 46 4.25 -8.30 -29.86
CA TYR A 46 3.02 -8.98 -30.29
C TYR A 46 3.22 -9.70 -31.64
N GLU A 47 3.98 -9.11 -32.57
CA GLU A 47 4.35 -9.74 -33.86
C GLU A 47 5.32 -10.91 -33.66
N GLN A 48 6.20 -10.83 -32.66
CA GLN A 48 7.11 -11.92 -32.25
C GLN A 48 6.41 -13.01 -31.43
N THR A 49 5.09 -12.96 -31.27
CA THR A 49 4.25 -13.91 -30.50
C THR A 49 4.50 -13.91 -29.00
N GLU A 50 5.18 -12.90 -28.47
CA GLU A 50 5.46 -12.69 -27.03
C GLU A 50 4.31 -11.94 -26.33
N TYR A 51 3.11 -12.54 -26.34
CA TYR A 51 1.87 -11.87 -25.93
C TYR A 51 1.84 -11.37 -24.48
N LEU A 52 2.51 -12.05 -23.54
CA LEU A 52 2.56 -11.64 -22.13
C LEU A 52 3.42 -10.38 -21.93
N LEU A 53 4.55 -10.30 -22.64
CA LEU A 53 5.43 -9.14 -22.59
C LEU A 53 4.81 -7.95 -23.34
N ALA A 54 4.16 -8.23 -24.48
CA ALA A 54 3.37 -7.25 -25.22
C ALA A 54 2.25 -6.64 -24.36
N LYS A 55 1.52 -7.46 -23.60
CA LYS A 55 0.47 -7.00 -22.66
C LYS A 55 1.05 -6.08 -21.58
N THR A 56 2.15 -6.48 -20.95
CA THR A 56 2.80 -5.71 -19.88
C THR A 56 3.28 -4.34 -20.39
N LYS A 57 3.89 -4.31 -21.57
CA LYS A 57 4.33 -3.07 -22.23
C LYS A 57 3.15 -2.16 -22.62
N ALA A 58 2.04 -2.74 -23.06
CA ALA A 58 0.84 -1.96 -23.36
C ALA A 58 0.24 -1.31 -22.09
N GLU A 59 0.19 -2.05 -20.98
CA GLU A 59 -0.27 -1.53 -19.68
C GLU A 59 0.65 -0.41 -19.17
N GLU A 60 1.96 -0.56 -19.30
CA GLU A 60 2.96 0.47 -18.97
C GLU A 60 2.77 1.75 -19.79
N SER A 61 2.63 1.63 -21.12
CA SER A 61 2.33 2.77 -22.01
C SER A 61 1.02 3.47 -21.63
N SER A 62 -0.02 2.70 -21.34
CA SER A 62 -1.32 3.23 -20.90
C SER A 62 -1.22 3.98 -19.57
N GLN A 63 -0.42 3.46 -18.62
CA GLN A 63 -0.20 4.08 -17.32
C GLN A 63 0.57 5.40 -17.47
N ILE A 64 1.60 5.44 -18.31
CA ILE A 64 2.37 6.66 -18.61
C ILE A 64 1.45 7.72 -19.23
N ALA A 65 0.63 7.35 -20.22
CA ALA A 65 -0.33 8.29 -20.81
C ALA A 65 -1.33 8.84 -19.78
N SER A 66 -1.84 7.98 -18.88
CA SER A 66 -2.75 8.39 -17.80
C SER A 66 -2.10 9.31 -16.77
N TYR A 67 -0.81 9.12 -16.51
CA TYR A 67 -0.03 9.92 -15.56
C TYR A 67 0.32 11.30 -16.13
N GLU A 68 0.74 11.38 -17.39
CA GLU A 68 1.03 12.65 -18.07
C GLU A 68 -0.26 13.47 -18.31
N LEU A 69 -1.42 12.82 -18.50
CA LEU A 69 -2.74 13.48 -18.45
C LEU A 69 -3.03 14.11 -17.07
N GLY A 70 -2.52 13.51 -15.99
CA GLY A 70 -2.62 14.04 -14.63
C GLY A 70 -1.77 15.29 -14.40
N LYS A 71 -0.56 15.35 -14.98
CA LYS A 71 0.38 16.47 -14.83
C LYS A 71 -0.08 17.77 -15.51
N LYS A 72 -0.82 17.71 -16.62
CA LYS A 72 -1.26 18.92 -17.35
C LYS A 72 -2.27 19.80 -16.59
N LYS A 73 -2.88 19.30 -15.51
CA LYS A 73 -3.70 20.13 -14.60
C LYS A 73 -2.87 20.99 -13.64
N GLU A 74 -1.57 20.76 -13.53
CA GLU A 74 -0.63 21.52 -12.68
C GLU A 74 0.35 22.41 -13.49
N GLU A 75 0.35 22.31 -14.83
CA GLU A 75 1.37 22.90 -15.72
C GLU A 75 1.04 24.33 -16.24
N MET A 76 0.45 25.18 -15.41
CA MET A 76 0.28 26.63 -15.67
C MET A 76 0.94 27.50 -14.60
N VAL A 77 2.00 27.02 -13.94
CA VAL A 77 2.87 27.89 -13.12
C VAL A 77 4.36 27.52 -13.33
N VAL A 78 4.90 28.11 -14.39
CA VAL A 78 6.26 28.70 -14.48
C VAL A 78 7.50 27.78 -14.47
N ALA A 79 7.97 27.51 -15.69
CA ALA A 79 9.34 27.61 -16.24
C ALA A 79 10.60 27.47 -15.33
N GLN A 80 11.43 26.50 -15.72
CA GLN A 80 12.79 26.06 -15.28
C GLN A 80 13.91 27.12 -15.52
N PRO A 81 15.26 26.87 -15.39
CA PRO A 81 16.02 25.64 -14.99
C PRO A 81 17.34 25.83 -14.16
N THR A 82 17.82 24.80 -13.42
CA THR A 82 19.19 24.18 -13.53
C THR A 82 19.52 23.09 -12.47
N VAL A 83 19.76 21.86 -12.99
CA VAL A 83 20.75 20.79 -12.64
C VAL A 83 20.78 20.07 -11.25
N VAL A 84 20.03 18.96 -11.21
CA VAL A 84 20.23 17.57 -10.69
C VAL A 84 21.34 17.22 -9.66
N GLN A 85 20.90 16.93 -8.43
CA GLN A 85 21.13 15.68 -7.67
C GLN A 85 19.74 15.21 -7.18
N PRO A 86 19.42 13.91 -6.95
CA PRO A 86 18.07 13.51 -6.56
C PRO A 86 17.81 13.94 -5.10
N VAL A 87 17.39 15.19 -4.95
CA VAL A 87 16.96 15.80 -3.70
C VAL A 87 15.56 15.26 -3.40
N VAL A 88 15.45 14.65 -2.22
CA VAL A 88 14.21 14.41 -1.49
C VAL A 88 13.41 15.71 -1.45
N GLU A 89 12.36 15.84 -2.28
CA GLU A 89 11.50 17.00 -2.27
C GLU A 89 10.63 17.01 -1.00
N LYS A 90 10.86 18.03 -0.17
CA LYS A 90 10.05 18.40 1.00
C LYS A 90 8.83 19.24 0.58
N PRO A 91 7.77 19.28 1.39
CA PRO A 91 6.45 18.86 0.93
C PRO A 91 5.45 20.01 0.71
N LYS A 92 4.49 19.78 -0.19
CA LYS A 92 3.18 20.47 -0.27
C LYS A 92 2.55 20.46 1.12
N VAL A 93 2.56 21.59 1.84
CA VAL A 93 2.22 21.75 3.28
C VAL A 93 1.37 20.59 3.80
N ILE A 94 2.06 19.56 4.30
CA ILE A 94 1.45 18.35 4.82
C ILE A 94 0.88 18.73 6.17
N ALA A 95 -0.44 18.66 6.33
CA ALA A 95 -1.01 18.51 7.66
C ALA A 95 -0.28 17.35 8.34
N LYS A 96 0.45 17.60 9.43
CA LYS A 96 1.36 16.65 10.08
C LYS A 96 0.66 15.28 10.20
N ARG A 97 1.07 14.32 9.36
CA ARG A 97 0.53 12.95 9.42
C ARG A 97 1.29 12.20 10.50
N ILE A 98 0.54 11.54 11.37
CA ILE A 98 1.12 10.75 12.47
C ILE A 98 1.82 9.53 11.86
N ASN A 99 3.07 9.31 12.24
CA ASN A 99 3.82 8.11 11.86
C ASN A 99 3.34 6.92 12.70
N ILE A 100 2.82 5.88 12.03
CA ILE A 100 2.28 4.68 12.68
C ILE A 100 2.90 3.41 12.10
N ALA A 101 3.06 2.39 12.93
CA ALA A 101 3.37 1.03 12.48
C ALA A 101 2.33 0.04 12.98
N VAL A 102 2.15 -1.05 12.23
CA VAL A 102 1.32 -2.20 12.63
C VAL A 102 2.25 -3.36 12.90
N SER A 103 2.31 -3.84 14.14
CA SER A 103 3.10 -5.02 14.49
C SER A 103 2.52 -6.27 13.87
N ASP A 104 3.33 -7.31 13.78
CA ASP A 104 2.80 -8.65 13.53
C ASP A 104 1.84 -9.04 14.67
N PHE A 105 0.72 -9.66 14.31
CA PHE A 105 -0.29 -10.07 15.28
C PHE A 105 0.06 -11.42 15.88
N VAL A 106 -0.20 -11.57 17.17
CA VAL A 106 -0.03 -12.86 17.85
C VAL A 106 -1.19 -13.79 17.51
N ALA A 107 -0.87 -15.00 17.09
CA ALA A 107 -1.83 -16.04 16.79
C ALA A 107 -2.20 -16.84 18.05
N HIS A 108 -3.49 -17.01 18.32
CA HIS A 108 -4.03 -17.93 19.33
C HIS A 108 -5.04 -18.87 18.69
N GLU A 109 -4.78 -20.17 18.68
CA GLU A 109 -5.65 -21.18 18.02
C GLU A 109 -5.89 -20.91 16.51
N VAL A 110 -4.96 -20.21 15.86
CA VAL A 110 -4.93 -19.90 14.42
C VAL A 110 -3.49 -19.99 13.91
N SER A 111 -3.28 -20.00 12.59
CA SER A 111 -1.92 -20.01 12.06
C SER A 111 -1.26 -18.63 12.18
N ALA A 112 0.07 -18.60 12.34
CA ALA A 112 0.84 -17.36 12.32
C ALA A 112 0.71 -16.63 10.97
N MET A 113 0.52 -17.38 9.87
CA MET A 113 0.25 -16.81 8.56
C MET A 113 -1.07 -16.06 8.53
N ASP A 114 -2.14 -16.62 9.09
CA ASP A 114 -3.45 -15.95 9.13
C ASP A 114 -3.36 -14.66 9.94
N ALA A 115 -2.76 -14.70 11.13
CA ALA A 115 -2.58 -13.50 11.97
C ALA A 115 -1.76 -12.41 11.25
N SER A 116 -0.70 -12.81 10.56
CA SER A 116 0.11 -11.94 9.71
C SER A 116 -0.72 -11.32 8.58
N THR A 117 -1.55 -12.10 7.89
CA THR A 117 -2.40 -11.62 6.81
C THR A 117 -3.45 -10.61 7.31
N ILE A 118 -4.02 -10.84 8.50
CA ILE A 118 -4.94 -9.87 9.12
C ILE A 118 -4.23 -8.55 9.43
N ALA A 119 -2.99 -8.60 9.95
CA ALA A 119 -2.19 -7.41 10.18
C ALA A 119 -1.90 -6.65 8.88
N ASP A 120 -1.63 -7.38 7.79
CA ASP A 120 -1.41 -6.80 6.46
C ASP A 120 -2.66 -6.12 5.91
N PHE A 121 -3.84 -6.76 6.01
CA PHE A 121 -5.11 -6.15 5.62
C PHE A 121 -5.39 -4.87 6.41
N LEU A 122 -5.17 -4.89 7.72
CA LEU A 122 -5.37 -3.69 8.54
C LEU A 122 -4.37 -2.59 8.16
N ARG A 123 -3.11 -2.94 7.86
CA ARG A 123 -2.10 -2.00 7.37
C ARG A 123 -2.54 -1.35 6.05
N THR A 124 -3.07 -2.13 5.11
CA THR A 124 -3.61 -1.62 3.85
C THR A 124 -4.77 -0.65 4.08
N GLU A 125 -5.72 -0.97 4.96
CA GLU A 125 -6.84 -0.07 5.26
C GLU A 125 -6.37 1.23 5.93
N LEU A 126 -5.35 1.18 6.81
CA LEU A 126 -4.75 2.37 7.40
C LEU A 126 -4.02 3.23 6.35
N ILE A 127 -3.33 2.63 5.38
CA ILE A 127 -2.74 3.36 4.25
C ILE A 127 -3.83 4.03 3.41
N ASN A 128 -4.89 3.29 3.09
CA ASN A 128 -6.02 3.77 2.30
C ASN A 128 -6.77 4.94 2.95
N SER A 129 -6.74 5.02 4.30
CA SER A 129 -7.32 6.15 5.03
C SER A 129 -6.62 7.49 4.76
N GLN A 130 -5.38 7.49 4.24
CA GLN A 130 -4.53 8.67 4.00
C GLN A 130 -4.31 9.57 5.24
N SER A 131 -4.66 9.08 6.43
CA SER A 131 -4.58 9.82 7.69
C SER A 131 -3.22 9.65 8.39
N PHE A 132 -2.47 8.61 7.98
CA PHE A 132 -1.19 8.24 8.60
C PHE A 132 -0.07 8.10 7.57
N THR A 133 1.16 8.21 8.05
CA THR A 133 2.33 7.65 7.39
C THR A 133 2.55 6.26 7.98
N VAL A 134 2.16 5.22 7.24
CA VAL A 134 2.23 3.84 7.74
C VAL A 134 3.55 3.21 7.32
N LEU A 135 4.29 2.66 8.28
CA LEU A 135 5.53 1.93 7.98
C LEU A 135 5.20 0.54 7.40
N GLU A 136 5.82 0.21 6.27
CA GLU A 136 5.68 -1.11 5.66
C GLU A 136 6.34 -2.21 6.48
N ARG A 137 5.78 -3.42 6.39
CA ARG A 137 6.26 -4.58 7.13
C ARG A 137 7.70 -4.96 6.79
N SER A 138 8.07 -4.92 5.52
CA SER A 138 9.44 -5.20 5.05
C SER A 138 10.46 -4.24 5.69
N ASN A 139 10.14 -2.95 5.71
CA ASN A 139 10.97 -1.92 6.32
C ASN A 139 11.09 -2.09 7.84
N MET A 140 9.97 -2.40 8.52
CA MET A 140 10.01 -2.76 9.94
C MET A 140 10.95 -3.94 10.18
N SER A 141 10.82 -4.98 9.37
CA SER A 141 11.61 -6.20 9.53
C SER A 141 13.11 -5.97 9.35
N LEU A 142 13.49 -5.14 8.38
CA LEU A 142 14.87 -4.75 8.14
C LEU A 142 15.46 -3.97 9.32
N ILE A 143 14.79 -2.91 9.76
CA ILE A 143 15.26 -2.04 10.85
C ILE A 143 15.38 -2.84 12.17
N LEU A 144 14.40 -3.69 12.47
CA LEU A 144 14.42 -4.50 13.68
C LEU A 144 15.49 -5.60 13.62
N ALA A 145 15.77 -6.15 12.44
CA ALA A 145 16.86 -7.12 12.25
C ALA A 145 18.24 -6.48 12.44
N GLU A 146 18.44 -5.25 11.96
CA GLU A 146 19.68 -4.48 12.17
C GLU A 146 19.97 -4.23 13.65
N GLN A 147 18.92 -3.98 14.44
CA GLN A 147 19.04 -3.78 15.89
C GLN A 147 19.01 -5.09 16.70
N HIS A 148 19.05 -6.25 16.04
CA HIS A 148 18.92 -7.58 16.65
C HIS A 148 17.69 -7.72 17.57
N PHE A 149 16.61 -7.00 17.26
CA PHE A 149 15.39 -6.99 18.07
C PHE A 149 14.52 -8.20 17.73
N GLN A 150 14.12 -8.96 18.75
CA GLN A 150 13.24 -10.11 18.57
C GLN A 150 11.80 -9.63 18.41
N GLN A 151 11.25 -9.79 17.21
CA GLN A 151 9.90 -9.33 16.85
C GLN A 151 8.78 -10.20 17.43
N THR A 152 9.07 -11.46 17.74
CA THR A 152 8.06 -12.45 18.10
C THR A 152 7.48 -12.19 19.49
N GLY A 153 6.16 -12.00 19.58
CA GLY A 153 5.45 -11.98 20.86
C GLY A 153 5.33 -10.61 21.54
N CYS A 154 5.57 -9.51 20.81
CA CYS A 154 5.46 -8.15 21.32
C CYS A 154 3.98 -7.75 21.58
N THR A 155 3.46 -8.12 22.75
CA THR A 155 2.05 -7.90 23.15
C THR A 155 1.87 -6.93 24.31
N THR A 156 2.98 -6.52 24.94
CA THR A 156 2.98 -5.57 26.04
C THR A 156 3.24 -4.15 25.53
N ASN A 157 2.76 -3.15 26.26
CA ASN A 157 3.00 -1.75 25.90
C ASN A 157 4.49 -1.42 25.96
N GLU A 158 5.24 -2.00 26.90
CA GLU A 158 6.67 -1.77 27.05
C GLU A 158 7.45 -2.26 25.83
N CYS A 159 7.09 -3.44 25.30
CA CYS A 159 7.69 -3.96 24.08
C CYS A 159 7.33 -3.08 22.89
N ALA A 160 6.06 -2.66 22.79
CA ALA A 160 5.58 -1.78 21.73
C ALA A 160 6.32 -0.43 21.73
N VAL A 161 6.59 0.13 22.91
CA VAL A 161 7.39 1.35 23.09
C VAL A 161 8.82 1.17 22.62
N GLN A 162 9.48 0.06 22.97
CA GLN A 162 10.85 -0.24 22.52
C GLN A 162 10.92 -0.36 21.00
N MET A 163 10.00 -1.13 20.42
CA MET A 163 9.89 -1.31 18.98
C MET A 163 9.62 0.03 18.27
N GLY A 164 8.70 0.85 18.79
CA GLY A 164 8.40 2.14 18.20
C GLY A 164 9.55 3.16 18.29
N LYS A 165 10.35 3.11 19.35
CA LYS A 165 11.58 3.92 19.48
C LYS A 165 12.62 3.53 18.43
N ILE A 166 12.80 2.23 18.18
CA ILE A 166 13.71 1.72 17.14
C ILE A 166 13.22 2.15 15.75
N LEU A 167 11.91 2.06 15.51
CA LEU A 167 11.28 2.39 14.22
C LEU A 167 11.07 3.90 14.00
N ASN A 168 11.34 4.74 15.02
CA ASN A 168 11.11 6.19 15.01
C ASN A 168 9.67 6.58 14.59
N ILE A 169 8.69 5.97 15.25
CA ILE A 169 7.25 6.23 15.03
C ILE A 169 6.60 6.86 16.26
N GLU A 170 5.49 7.57 16.05
CA GLU A 170 4.75 8.26 17.11
C GLU A 170 3.77 7.30 17.82
N LYS A 171 3.11 6.43 17.04
CA LYS A 171 2.15 5.45 17.54
C LYS A 171 2.41 4.07 16.95
N ILE A 172 2.08 3.03 17.69
CA ILE A 172 2.19 1.65 17.22
C ILE A 172 0.92 0.88 17.52
N LEU A 173 0.46 0.12 16.54
CA LEU A 173 -0.67 -0.78 16.69
C LEU A 173 -0.15 -2.18 16.96
N ILE A 174 -0.51 -2.71 18.13
CA ILE A 174 -0.25 -4.10 18.52
C ILE A 174 -1.56 -4.88 18.59
N GLY A 175 -1.51 -6.18 18.35
CA GLY A 175 -2.73 -6.97 18.34
C GLY A 175 -2.54 -8.48 18.36
N SER A 176 -3.66 -9.17 18.45
CA SER A 176 -3.73 -10.62 18.34
C SER A 176 -4.93 -11.05 17.51
N PHE A 177 -4.75 -12.16 16.81
CA PHE A 177 -5.81 -12.85 16.10
C PHE A 177 -6.05 -14.20 16.78
N SER A 178 -7.30 -14.44 17.15
CA SER A 178 -7.67 -15.60 17.96
C SER A 178 -8.91 -16.29 17.42
N LYS A 179 -8.97 -17.62 17.58
CA LYS A 179 -10.18 -18.40 17.31
C LYS A 179 -10.63 -19.10 18.59
N LEU A 180 -11.89 -18.90 18.96
CA LEU A 180 -12.52 -19.63 20.06
C LEU A 180 -13.80 -20.29 19.54
N LEU A 181 -13.83 -21.62 19.54
CA LEU A 181 -14.90 -22.42 18.94
C LEU A 181 -15.09 -22.03 17.45
N ASN A 182 -16.21 -21.40 17.11
CA ASN A 182 -16.55 -20.92 15.77
C ASN A 182 -16.52 -19.40 15.65
N VAL A 183 -15.88 -18.70 16.58
CA VAL A 183 -15.78 -17.24 16.59
C VAL A 183 -14.32 -16.83 16.47
N TYR A 184 -14.02 -16.06 15.44
CA TYR A 184 -12.75 -15.37 15.28
C TYR A 184 -12.81 -14.03 15.98
N SER A 185 -11.72 -13.63 16.64
CA SER A 185 -11.60 -12.35 17.33
C SER A 185 -10.27 -11.70 17.03
N ILE A 186 -10.31 -10.46 16.58
CA ILE A 186 -9.17 -9.58 16.38
C ILE A 186 -9.16 -8.58 17.53
N ASN A 187 -8.09 -8.58 18.31
CA ASN A 187 -7.86 -7.60 19.37
C ASN A 187 -6.75 -6.66 18.93
N VAL A 188 -6.98 -5.36 19.04
CA VAL A 188 -5.95 -4.35 18.72
C VAL A 188 -5.86 -3.30 19.81
N ARG A 189 -4.65 -2.78 20.00
CA ARG A 189 -4.35 -1.67 20.89
C ARG A 189 -3.43 -0.69 20.17
N LEU A 190 -3.79 0.59 20.24
CA LEU A 190 -2.94 1.67 19.78
C LEU A 190 -2.16 2.20 20.98
N VAL A 191 -0.84 2.13 20.91
CA VAL A 191 0.08 2.59 21.95
C VAL A 191 0.78 3.84 21.46
N ASP A 192 0.80 4.87 22.30
CA ASP A 192 1.57 6.08 22.08
C ASP A 192 3.00 5.86 22.59
N ILE A 193 4.00 6.10 21.73
CA ILE A 193 5.40 5.75 22.00
C ILE A 193 6.05 6.72 22.99
N GLU A 194 5.62 7.98 22.99
CA GLU A 194 6.15 9.01 23.88
C GLU A 194 5.70 8.76 25.33
N THR A 195 4.42 8.48 25.53
CA THR A 195 3.82 8.26 26.85
C THR A 195 3.90 6.81 27.32
N GLY A 196 4.00 5.86 26.40
CA GLY A 196 3.92 4.42 26.68
C GLY A 196 2.54 3.92 27.08
N VAL A 197 1.49 4.73 26.90
CA VAL A 197 0.12 4.39 27.27
C VAL A 197 -0.64 3.89 26.05
N ALA A 198 -1.47 2.87 26.26
CA ALA A 198 -2.44 2.44 25.27
C ALA A 198 -3.58 3.47 25.19
N VAL A 199 -3.59 4.26 24.11
CA VAL A 199 -4.57 5.34 23.87
C VAL A 199 -5.89 4.81 23.30
N MET A 200 -5.88 3.60 22.75
CA MET A 200 -7.07 2.92 22.21
C MET A 200 -6.94 1.41 22.40
N ALA A 201 -8.06 0.74 22.65
CA ALA A 201 -8.17 -0.71 22.57
C ALA A 201 -9.54 -1.07 21.98
N GLU A 202 -9.55 -1.92 20.95
CA GLU A 202 -10.77 -2.36 20.28
C GLU A 202 -10.70 -3.86 20.00
N THR A 203 -11.86 -4.51 20.05
CA THR A 203 -12.01 -5.92 19.72
C THR A 203 -13.14 -6.06 18.71
N VAL A 204 -12.89 -6.81 17.63
CA VAL A 204 -13.92 -7.20 16.67
C VAL A 204 -13.98 -8.71 16.59
N SER A 205 -15.19 -9.26 16.60
CA SER A 205 -15.43 -10.70 16.51
C SER A 205 -16.39 -11.00 15.37
N PHE A 206 -16.18 -12.14 14.71
CA PHE A 206 -17.01 -12.62 13.60
C PHE A 206 -17.00 -14.15 13.56
N SER A 207 -18.09 -14.74 13.07
CA SER A 207 -18.20 -16.20 12.90
C SER A 207 -18.07 -16.64 11.44
N ALA A 208 -18.36 -15.74 10.50
CA ALA A 208 -18.33 -16.00 9.06
C ALA A 208 -17.12 -15.31 8.41
N VAL A 209 -16.46 -15.97 7.47
CA VAL A 209 -15.25 -15.44 6.79
C VAL A 209 -15.61 -14.25 5.91
N GLU A 210 -16.83 -14.22 5.39
CA GLU A 210 -17.38 -13.15 4.55
C GLU A 210 -17.45 -11.81 5.31
N GLU A 211 -17.69 -11.86 6.63
CA GLU A 211 -17.75 -10.68 7.48
C GLU A 211 -16.37 -10.09 7.77
N MET A 212 -15.30 -10.86 7.61
CA MET A 212 -13.93 -10.47 7.96
C MET A 212 -13.52 -9.15 7.29
N SER A 213 -13.78 -9.01 5.99
CA SER A 213 -13.39 -7.82 5.23
C SER A 213 -14.08 -6.56 5.73
N VAL A 214 -15.36 -6.66 6.10
CA VAL A 214 -16.15 -5.56 6.65
C VAL A 214 -15.67 -5.22 8.05
N LYS A 215 -15.41 -6.22 8.90
CA LYS A 215 -14.93 -6.02 10.26
C LYS A 215 -13.54 -5.38 10.34
N ILE A 216 -12.63 -5.72 9.42
CA ILE A 216 -11.31 -5.08 9.34
C ILE A 216 -11.45 -3.60 8.95
N LYS A 217 -12.33 -3.29 7.98
CA LYS A 217 -12.61 -1.89 7.58
C LYS A 217 -13.23 -1.07 8.70
N GLU A 218 -14.22 -1.63 9.40
CA GLU A 218 -14.82 -1.01 10.59
C GLU A 218 -13.76 -0.74 11.65
N LEU A 219 -12.86 -1.69 11.89
CA LEU A 219 -11.78 -1.54 12.86
C LEU A 219 -10.79 -0.45 12.45
N ALA A 220 -10.39 -0.40 11.17
CA ALA A 220 -9.51 0.63 10.63
C ALA A 220 -10.11 2.03 10.79
N ALA A 221 -11.41 2.20 10.47
CA ALA A 221 -12.11 3.47 10.63
C ALA A 221 -12.12 3.93 12.09
N LYS A 222 -12.41 3.04 13.04
CA LYS A 222 -12.33 3.34 14.48
C LYS A 222 -10.94 3.79 14.92
N ILE A 223 -9.89 3.13 14.40
CA ILE A 223 -8.50 3.52 14.69
C ILE A 223 -8.22 4.93 14.17
N VAL A 224 -8.65 5.24 12.95
CA VAL A 224 -8.49 6.58 12.35
C VAL A 224 -9.15 7.63 13.24
N ASP A 225 -10.42 7.44 13.61
CA ASP A 225 -11.20 8.39 14.39
C ASP A 225 -10.54 8.66 15.77
N LYS A 226 -10.06 7.60 16.44
CA LYS A 226 -9.47 7.70 17.77
C LYS A 226 -8.06 8.27 17.75
N ALA A 227 -7.27 7.98 16.72
CA ALA A 227 -5.90 8.44 16.61
C ALA A 227 -5.78 9.90 16.15
N VAL A 228 -6.78 10.42 15.42
CA VAL A 228 -6.85 11.81 14.96
C VAL A 228 -7.51 12.74 15.99
N ALA A 229 -8.35 12.21 16.88
CA ALA A 229 -9.01 12.99 17.93
C ALA A 229 -8.09 13.40 19.11
N GLN A 230 -6.78 13.15 19.02
CA GLN A 230 -5.78 13.41 20.06
C GLN A 230 -4.69 14.33 19.54
#